data_AF-B2DBF2-F1
#
_entry.id   AF-B2DBF2-F1
#
_cell.length_a   1.000
_cell.length_b   1.000
_cell.length_c   1.000
_cell.angle_alpha   90.00
_cell.angle_beta   90.00
_cell.angle_gamma   90.00
#
_symmetry.space_group_name_H-M   'P 1'
#
loop_
_entity.id
_entity.type
_entity.pdbx_description
1 polymer ?
#
loop_
_entity_poly.entity_id
_entity_poly.type
_entity_poly.pdbx_seq_one_letter_code
_entity_poly.pdbx_strand_id
1 'polypeptide(L)'
;MSEKRMTSSRKHHLKSLMLQIAATLIEEEKKQIKEEKANFMAKISALDLSGDQAALMEMLKKLSQTIDKVDEERYDAEAKVKKTEKEIEDLKMKVIEVQGIKKPALKKVRMSADAMLAALLGTKHKASMDFRANLKEVKKEVKEEEEVGDWRKNVDEQAGMDGRKKKFEST
;
A
#
# COMPACT_ATOMS: atom_id res chain seq x y z
N MET A 1 35.26 -9.56 20.99
CA MET A 1 34.59 -9.83 19.70
C MET A 1 33.40 -8.89 19.57
N SER A 2 33.55 -7.78 18.86
CA SER A 2 32.46 -6.82 18.61
C SER A 2 31.60 -7.36 17.48
N GLU A 3 30.46 -7.97 17.79
CA GLU A 3 29.52 -8.40 16.76
C GLU A 3 29.03 -7.18 15.97
N LYS A 4 29.28 -7.19 14.66
CA LYS A 4 28.88 -6.13 13.73
C LYS A 4 27.34 -6.09 13.67
N ARG A 5 26.74 -5.20 14.46
CA ARG A 5 25.29 -5.00 14.49
C ARG A 5 24.76 -4.61 13.11
N MET A 6 23.66 -5.24 12.71
CA MET A 6 22.98 -4.95 11.45
C MET A 6 22.69 -3.45 11.29
N THR A 7 22.97 -2.92 10.10
CA THR A 7 22.79 -1.49 9.80
C THR A 7 21.33 -1.07 9.98
N SER A 8 21.11 0.18 10.40
CA SER A 8 19.76 0.72 10.58
C SER A 8 18.94 0.61 9.29
N SER A 9 19.54 0.88 8.13
CA SER A 9 18.90 0.75 6.83
C SER A 9 18.38 -0.67 6.57
N ARG A 10 19.20 -1.70 6.83
CA ARG A 10 18.76 -3.10 6.67
C ARG A 10 17.63 -3.47 7.62
N LYS A 11 17.66 -2.99 8.88
CA LYS A 11 16.56 -3.19 9.84
C LYS A 11 15.25 -2.57 9.36
N HIS A 12 15.28 -1.33 8.84
CA HIS A 12 14.09 -0.67 8.34
C HIS A 12 13.55 -1.35 7.08
N HIS A 13 14.43 -1.75 6.16
CA HIS A 13 14.03 -2.49 4.97
C HIS A 13 13.33 -3.81 5.33
N LEU A 14 13.87 -4.58 6.27
CA LEU A 14 13.24 -5.82 6.73
C LEU A 14 11.89 -5.56 7.40
N LYS A 15 11.77 -4.53 8.25
CA LYS A 15 10.47 -4.14 8.82
C LYS A 15 9.45 -3.77 7.75
N SER A 16 9.87 -3.03 6.72
CA SER A 16 9.01 -2.68 5.59
C SER A 16 8.52 -3.92 4.84
N LEU A 17 9.43 -4.87 4.55
CA LEU A 17 9.06 -6.13 3.90
C LEU A 17 8.09 -6.95 4.76
N MET A 18 8.34 -7.05 6.08
CA MET A 18 7.42 -7.74 6.99
C MET A 18 6.03 -7.11 7.00
N LEU A 19 5.93 -5.78 7.01
CA LEU A 19 4.65 -5.09 6.95
C LEU A 19 3.94 -5.27 5.60
N GLN A 20 4.69 -5.29 4.49
CA GLN A 20 4.13 -5.57 3.17
C GLN A 20 3.54 -6.99 3.10
N ILE A 21 4.27 -7.99 3.59
CA ILE A 21 3.78 -9.38 3.65
C ILE A 21 2.59 -9.49 4.61
N ALA A 22 2.62 -8.83 5.77
CA ALA A 22 1.49 -8.83 6.69
C ALA A 22 0.24 -8.22 6.04
N ALA A 23 0.38 -7.15 5.26
CA ALA A 23 -0.73 -6.54 4.54
C ALA A 23 -1.35 -7.50 3.51
N THR A 24 -0.53 -8.23 2.75
CA THR A 24 -1.03 -9.22 1.77
C THR A 24 -1.75 -10.38 2.46
N LEU A 25 -1.20 -10.88 3.58
CA LEU A 25 -1.83 -11.95 4.35
C LEU A 25 -3.18 -11.53 4.94
N ILE A 26 -3.30 -10.29 5.44
CA ILE A 26 -4.58 -9.75 5.93
C ILE A 26 -5.62 -9.65 4.80
N GLU A 27 -5.21 -9.32 3.58
CA GLU A 27 -6.11 -9.30 2.43
C GLU A 27 -6.56 -10.69 2.01
N GLU A 28 -5.66 -11.67 2.03
CA GLU A 28 -5.96 -13.08 1.77
C GLU A 28 -6.91 -13.66 2.82
N GLU A 29 -6.65 -13.43 4.10
CA GLU A 29 -7.53 -13.85 5.20
C GLU A 29 -8.95 -13.25 5.04
N LYS A 30 -9.05 -11.96 4.68
CA LYS A 30 -10.35 -11.33 4.40
C LYS A 30 -11.10 -11.98 3.23
N LYS A 31 -10.38 -12.49 2.21
CA LYS A 31 -11.01 -13.22 1.10
C LYS A 31 -11.48 -14.59 1.58
N GLN A 32 -10.65 -15.31 2.33
CA GLN A 32 -10.99 -16.62 2.90
C GLN A 32 -12.23 -16.53 3.81
N ILE A 33 -12.30 -15.57 4.73
CA ILE A 33 -13.46 -15.37 5.61
C ILE A 33 -14.75 -15.14 4.80
N LYS A 34 -14.68 -14.38 3.69
CA LYS A 34 -15.85 -14.15 2.83
C LYS A 34 -16.26 -15.43 2.10
N GLU A 35 -15.31 -16.20 1.62
CA GLU A 35 -15.54 -17.47 0.94
C GLU A 35 -16.11 -18.51 1.91
N GLU A 36 -15.55 -18.66 3.10
CA GLU A 36 -16.06 -19.52 4.17
C GLU A 36 -17.50 -19.15 4.55
N LYS A 37 -17.78 -17.84 4.69
CA LYS A 37 -19.15 -17.37 4.93
C LYS A 37 -20.08 -17.74 3.77
N ALA A 38 -19.66 -17.54 2.52
CA ALA A 38 -20.46 -17.90 1.36
C ALA A 38 -20.72 -19.41 1.28
N ASN A 39 -19.69 -20.22 1.53
CA ASN A 39 -19.78 -21.69 1.57
C ASN A 39 -20.68 -22.17 2.71
N PHE A 40 -20.65 -21.53 3.87
CA PHE A 40 -21.56 -21.81 4.97
C PHE A 40 -23.01 -21.48 4.60
N MET A 41 -23.26 -20.30 4.02
CA MET A 41 -24.60 -19.90 3.58
C MET A 41 -25.13 -20.79 2.46
N ALA A 42 -24.27 -21.30 1.58
CA ALA A 42 -24.65 -22.22 0.51
C ALA A 42 -25.12 -23.59 1.02
N LYS A 43 -24.78 -23.98 2.27
CA LYS A 43 -25.34 -25.19 2.91
C LYS A 43 -26.81 -25.05 3.25
N ILE A 44 -27.33 -23.82 3.33
CA ILE A 44 -28.75 -23.57 3.53
C ILE A 44 -29.43 -23.80 2.18
N SER A 45 -30.19 -24.89 2.10
CA SER A 45 -30.95 -25.25 0.89
C SER A 45 -31.92 -24.14 0.52
N ALA A 46 -32.02 -23.86 -0.79
CA ALA A 46 -33.00 -22.91 -1.31
C ALA A 46 -34.43 -23.34 -0.93
N LEU A 47 -35.30 -22.37 -0.72
CA LEU A 47 -36.68 -22.63 -0.32
C LEU A 47 -37.44 -23.29 -1.48
N ASP A 48 -37.90 -24.52 -1.26
CA ASP A 48 -38.74 -25.23 -2.22
C ASP A 48 -40.21 -24.88 -1.98
N LEU A 49 -40.86 -24.37 -3.03
CA LEU A 49 -42.27 -23.98 -3.02
C LEU A 49 -43.14 -24.89 -3.89
N SER A 50 -42.58 -25.98 -4.43
CA SER A 50 -43.25 -26.86 -5.40
C SER A 50 -44.24 -27.87 -4.79
N GLY A 51 -44.52 -27.77 -3.49
CA GLY A 51 -45.41 -28.68 -2.75
C GLY A 51 -46.90 -28.32 -2.84
N ASP A 52 -47.75 -29.25 -2.39
CA ASP A 52 -49.18 -29.01 -2.18
C ASP A 52 -49.45 -28.10 -0.96
N GLN A 53 -50.70 -27.67 -0.78
CA GLN A 53 -51.05 -26.74 0.31
C GLN A 53 -50.68 -27.29 1.69
N ALA A 54 -50.79 -28.61 1.90
CA ALA A 54 -50.46 -29.24 3.18
C ALA A 54 -48.94 -29.21 3.44
N ALA A 55 -48.13 -29.59 2.45
CA ALA A 55 -46.68 -29.57 2.52
C ALA A 55 -46.14 -28.14 2.75
N LEU A 56 -46.72 -27.14 2.07
CA LEU A 56 -46.34 -25.73 2.24
C LEU A 56 -46.66 -25.22 3.66
N MET A 57 -47.82 -25.58 4.21
CA MET A 57 -48.19 -25.22 5.59
C MET A 57 -47.28 -25.87 6.63
N GLU A 58 -46.85 -27.11 6.41
CA GLU A 58 -45.90 -27.79 7.29
C GLU A 58 -44.51 -27.16 7.22
N MET A 59 -44.03 -26.82 6.02
CA MET A 59 -42.79 -26.07 5.80
C MET A 59 -42.79 -24.73 6.54
N LEU A 60 -43.86 -23.94 6.42
CA LEU A 60 -43.98 -22.65 7.12
C LEU A 60 -43.93 -22.79 8.64
N LYS A 61 -44.58 -23.82 9.20
CA LYS A 61 -44.50 -24.11 10.65
C LYS A 61 -43.09 -24.48 11.08
N LYS A 62 -42.40 -25.33 10.31
CA LYS A 62 -41.00 -25.71 10.58
C LYS A 62 -40.06 -24.52 10.51
N LEU A 63 -40.23 -23.63 9.52
CA LEU A 63 -39.45 -22.41 9.40
C LEU A 63 -39.65 -21.48 10.59
N SER A 64 -40.90 -21.23 11.01
CA SER A 64 -41.15 -20.40 12.20
C SER A 64 -40.44 -20.94 13.45
N GLN A 65 -40.56 -22.24 13.72
CA GLN A 65 -39.88 -22.87 14.86
C GLN A 65 -38.35 -22.80 14.75
N THR A 66 -37.82 -22.88 13.52
CA THR A 66 -36.38 -22.78 13.29
C THR A 66 -35.89 -21.34 13.48
N ILE A 67 -36.67 -20.34 13.06
CA ILE A 67 -36.35 -18.92 13.27
C ILE A 67 -36.25 -18.62 14.76
N ASP A 68 -37.22 -19.07 15.56
CA ASP A 68 -37.21 -18.83 17.01
C ASP A 68 -35.96 -19.40 17.68
N LYS A 69 -35.58 -20.64 17.33
CA LYS A 69 -34.36 -21.28 17.84
C LYS A 69 -33.09 -20.56 17.39
N VAL A 70 -32.99 -20.21 16.11
CA VAL A 70 -31.82 -19.52 15.56
C VAL A 70 -31.66 -18.12 16.16
N ASP A 71 -32.75 -17.41 16.44
CA ASP A 71 -32.66 -16.10 17.08
C ASP A 71 -32.24 -16.20 18.56
N GLU A 72 -32.69 -17.23 19.28
CA GLU A 72 -32.20 -17.54 20.63
C GLU A 72 -30.69 -17.85 20.62
N GLU A 73 -30.22 -18.71 19.71
CA GLU A 73 -28.79 -19.00 19.53
C GLU A 73 -27.98 -17.75 19.16
N ARG A 74 -28.53 -16.90 18.27
CA ARG A 74 -27.93 -15.62 17.88
C ARG A 74 -27.81 -14.68 19.09
N TYR A 75 -28.85 -14.60 19.92
CA TYR A 75 -28.85 -13.78 21.13
C TYR A 75 -27.76 -14.21 22.11
N ASP A 76 -27.64 -15.52 22.35
CA ASP A 76 -26.60 -16.08 23.23
C ASP A 76 -25.18 -15.85 22.68
N ALA A 77 -24.99 -16.00 21.37
CA ALA A 77 -23.73 -15.70 20.71
C ALA A 77 -23.36 -14.21 20.85
N GLU A 78 -24.33 -13.31 20.63
CA GLU A 78 -24.15 -11.86 20.79
C GLU A 78 -23.82 -11.50 22.24
N ALA A 79 -24.48 -12.12 23.21
CA ALA A 79 -24.20 -11.92 24.63
C ALA A 79 -22.77 -12.36 25.01
N LYS A 80 -22.27 -13.46 24.45
CA LYS A 80 -20.88 -13.91 24.64
C LYS A 80 -19.90 -12.91 24.04
N VAL A 81 -20.14 -12.42 22.82
CA VAL A 81 -19.29 -11.40 22.17
C VAL A 81 -19.23 -10.15 23.03
N LYS A 82 -20.37 -9.61 23.48
CA LYS A 82 -20.41 -8.42 24.35
C LYS A 82 -19.64 -8.59 25.66
N LYS A 83 -19.69 -9.79 26.26
CA LYS A 83 -18.90 -10.10 27.47
C LYS A 83 -17.40 -10.05 27.16
N THR A 84 -16.97 -10.67 26.06
CA THR A 84 -15.56 -10.65 25.64
C THR A 84 -15.09 -9.25 25.25
N GLU A 85 -15.93 -8.44 24.62
CA GLU A 85 -15.61 -7.05 24.28
C GLU A 85 -15.38 -6.21 25.53
N LYS A 86 -16.27 -6.31 26.53
CA LYS A 86 -16.09 -5.66 27.83
C LYS A 86 -14.79 -6.08 28.51
N GLU A 87 -14.50 -7.38 28.53
CA GLU A 87 -13.25 -7.89 29.12
C GLU A 87 -12.02 -7.33 28.39
N ILE A 88 -12.05 -7.25 27.05
CA ILE A 88 -10.98 -6.64 26.26
C ILE A 88 -10.83 -5.14 26.59
N GLU A 89 -11.93 -4.40 26.76
CA GLU A 89 -11.90 -2.99 27.15
C GLU A 89 -11.29 -2.80 28.54
N ASP A 90 -11.71 -3.59 29.52
CA ASP A 90 -11.16 -3.57 30.87
C ASP A 90 -9.66 -3.90 30.89
N LEU A 91 -9.25 -4.90 30.10
CA LEU A 91 -7.84 -5.26 29.96
C LEU A 91 -7.03 -4.16 29.27
N LYS A 92 -7.57 -3.51 28.22
CA LYS A 92 -6.93 -2.37 27.57
C LYS A 92 -6.72 -1.21 28.54
N MET A 93 -7.72 -0.91 29.37
CA MET A 93 -7.63 0.11 30.42
C MET A 93 -6.51 -0.23 31.43
N LYS A 94 -6.48 -1.47 31.94
CA LYS A 94 -5.41 -1.94 32.84
C LYS A 94 -4.03 -1.83 32.21
N VAL A 95 -3.89 -2.15 30.92
CA VAL A 95 -2.62 -1.99 30.19
C VAL A 95 -2.19 -0.53 30.17
N ILE A 96 -3.12 0.42 29.94
CA ILE A 96 -2.82 1.85 29.95
C ILE A 96 -2.39 2.32 31.35
N GLU A 97 -3.07 1.87 32.39
CA GLU A 97 -2.72 2.18 33.79
C GLU A 97 -1.32 1.68 34.14
N VAL A 98 -0.99 0.42 33.80
CA VAL A 98 0.31 -0.20 34.08
C VAL A 98 1.44 0.42 33.27
N GLN A 99 1.20 0.75 31.99
CA GLN A 99 2.19 1.47 31.17
C GLN A 99 2.46 2.89 31.68
N GLY A 100 1.58 3.41 32.54
CA GLY A 100 1.53 4.79 32.96
C GLY A 100 1.03 5.68 31.82
N ILE A 101 0.16 6.64 32.12
CA ILE A 101 -0.17 7.70 31.18
C ILE A 101 1.13 8.45 30.89
N LYS A 102 1.79 8.12 29.77
CA LYS A 102 2.88 8.95 29.24
C LYS A 102 2.24 10.30 28.95
N LYS A 103 2.39 11.24 29.89
CA LYS A 103 2.05 12.65 29.70
C LYS A 103 2.65 13.00 28.34
N PRO A 104 1.84 13.35 27.31
CA PRO A 104 2.39 13.69 26.02
C PRO A 104 3.47 14.73 26.28
N ALA A 105 4.73 14.39 26.01
CA ALA A 105 5.81 15.33 26.27
C ALA A 105 5.41 16.59 25.53
N LEU A 106 5.31 17.73 26.24
CA LEU A 106 5.04 19.03 25.64
C LEU A 106 6.20 19.32 24.69
N LYS A 107 6.12 18.79 23.46
CA LYS A 107 7.10 19.05 22.43
C LYS A 107 6.94 20.53 22.13
N LYS A 108 7.99 21.33 22.35
CA LYS A 108 8.10 22.67 21.77
C LYS A 108 8.04 22.49 20.25
N VAL A 109 6.85 22.56 19.69
CA VAL A 109 6.64 22.59 18.25
C VAL A 109 7.15 23.96 17.80
N ARG A 110 8.35 24.00 17.26
CA ARG A 110 8.79 25.14 16.46
C ARG A 110 8.05 25.06 15.13
N MET A 111 7.75 26.22 14.51
CA MET A 111 7.13 26.24 13.19
C MET A 111 7.87 25.27 12.26
N SER A 112 7.12 24.39 11.59
CA SER A 112 7.71 23.51 10.59
C SER A 112 8.31 24.36 9.47
N ALA A 113 9.34 23.84 8.80
CA ALA A 113 9.93 24.51 7.65
C ALA A 113 8.86 24.89 6.62
N ASP A 114 7.85 24.03 6.41
CA ASP A 114 6.71 24.28 5.52
C ASP A 114 5.83 25.44 5.98
N ALA A 115 5.52 25.53 7.28
CA ALA A 115 4.74 26.63 7.83
C ALA A 115 5.50 27.96 7.73
N MET A 116 6.82 27.93 7.91
CA MET A 116 7.69 29.11 7.78
C MET A 116 7.82 29.54 6.32
N LEU A 117 7.99 28.60 5.39
CA LEU A 117 8.10 28.87 3.96
C LEU A 117 6.78 29.36 3.35
N ALA A 118 5.64 28.78 3.75
CA ALA A 118 4.33 29.24 3.32
C ALA A 118 4.02 30.67 3.81
N ALA A 119 4.45 31.03 5.02
CA ALA A 119 4.29 32.37 5.57
C ALA A 119 5.20 33.40 4.89
N LEU A 120 6.43 33.02 4.50
CA LEU A 120 7.40 33.93 3.88
C LEU A 120 7.23 34.09 2.37
N LEU A 121 6.79 33.03 1.67
CA LEU A 121 6.78 32.97 0.20
C LEU A 121 5.36 32.85 -0.39
N GLY A 122 4.33 32.81 0.46
CA GLY A 122 2.93 32.76 0.07
C GLY A 122 2.58 31.52 -0.78
N THR A 123 1.57 31.67 -1.63
CA THR A 123 1.00 30.57 -2.44
C THR A 123 1.90 30.06 -3.56
N LYS A 124 3.01 30.75 -3.86
CA LYS A 124 3.89 30.42 -5.00
C LYS A 124 4.69 29.12 -4.81
N HIS A 125 4.88 28.69 -3.57
CA HIS A 125 5.56 27.44 -3.21
C HIS A 125 4.67 26.57 -2.32
N LYS A 126 3.48 26.19 -2.80
CA LYS A 126 2.73 25.07 -2.21
C LYS A 126 3.28 23.75 -2.77
N ALA A 127 4.53 23.45 -2.44
CA ALA A 127 5.10 22.13 -2.73
C ALA A 127 4.50 21.16 -1.72
N SER A 128 3.58 20.29 -2.15
CA SER A 128 3.35 19.04 -1.41
C SER A 128 4.71 18.34 -1.35
N MET A 129 5.28 18.22 -0.15
CA MET A 129 6.44 17.39 0.10
C MET A 129 6.05 15.90 0.13
N ASP A 130 5.06 15.48 -0.65
CA ASP A 130 4.95 14.08 -1.05
C ASP A 130 6.19 13.77 -1.90
N PHE A 131 7.17 13.15 -1.25
CA PHE A 131 8.42 12.70 -1.87
C PHE A 131 8.16 11.86 -3.15
N ARG A 132 6.98 11.27 -3.24
CA ARG A 132 6.50 10.45 -4.36
C ARG A 132 6.06 11.27 -5.58
N ALA A 133 5.61 12.52 -5.40
CA ALA A 133 5.09 13.35 -6.49
C ALA A 133 6.21 14.05 -7.30
N ASN A 134 7.42 14.16 -6.73
CA ASN A 134 8.56 14.86 -7.36
C ASN A 134 9.54 13.91 -8.09
N LEU A 135 9.24 12.61 -8.17
CA LEU A 135 10.01 11.65 -8.95
C LEU A 135 9.40 11.54 -10.35
N LYS A 136 10.16 11.91 -11.40
CA LYS A 136 9.73 11.71 -12.80
C LYS A 136 9.58 10.21 -13.07
N GLU A 137 8.37 9.76 -13.39
CA GLU A 137 8.17 8.47 -14.06
C GLU A 137 8.78 8.55 -15.45
N VAL A 138 9.78 7.70 -15.73
CA VAL A 138 10.34 7.57 -17.08
C VAL A 138 9.28 6.91 -17.95
N LYS A 139 8.52 7.72 -18.70
CA LYS A 139 7.70 7.21 -19.79
C LYS A 139 8.64 6.52 -20.78
N LYS A 140 8.52 5.21 -20.93
CA LYS A 140 9.02 4.48 -22.12
C LYS A 140 8.17 4.92 -23.30
N GLU A 141 8.47 6.09 -23.86
CA GLU A 141 8.05 6.43 -25.21
C GLU A 141 9.16 5.94 -26.13
N VAL A 142 8.85 4.91 -26.92
CA VAL A 142 9.64 4.47 -28.06
C VAL A 142 9.59 5.62 -29.07
N LYS A 143 10.58 6.51 -29.01
CA LYS A 143 10.82 7.50 -30.04
C LYS A 143 11.92 6.95 -30.94
N GLU A 144 11.53 6.58 -32.15
CA GLU A 144 12.43 6.50 -33.31
C GLU A 144 13.07 7.89 -33.48
N GLU A 145 14.35 8.03 -33.14
CA GLU A 145 15.16 9.17 -33.60
C GLU A 145 16.49 8.62 -34.15
N GLU A 146 16.81 9.14 -35.34
CA GLU A 146 17.70 8.68 -36.40
C GLU A 146 19.15 8.35 -36.02
N GLU A 147 19.76 7.46 -36.83
CA GLU A 147 21.17 7.11 -36.85
C GLU A 147 22.09 8.34 -36.68
N VAL A 148 22.79 8.41 -35.54
CA VAL A 148 23.89 9.34 -35.34
C VAL A 148 25.04 8.91 -36.25
N GLY A 149 25.18 9.63 -37.36
CA GLY A 149 26.24 9.46 -38.37
C GLY A 149 27.66 9.53 -37.78
N ASP A 150 28.50 8.64 -38.29
CA ASP A 150 29.91 8.45 -37.99
C ASP A 150 30.73 9.74 -38.19
N TRP A 151 31.28 10.30 -37.10
CA TRP A 151 32.08 11.54 -37.11
C TRP A 151 33.51 11.34 -37.69
N ARG A 152 33.90 10.14 -38.15
CA ARG A 152 35.29 9.80 -38.53
C ARG A 152 35.57 9.68 -40.03
N LYS A 153 35.06 10.57 -40.88
CA LYS A 153 35.52 10.65 -42.28
C LYS A 153 35.69 12.09 -42.75
N ASN A 154 36.86 12.67 -42.49
CA ASN A 154 37.50 13.69 -43.34
C ASN A 154 38.86 14.11 -42.76
N VAL A 155 39.72 13.14 -42.48
CA VAL A 155 41.16 13.41 -42.34
C VAL A 155 41.87 12.34 -43.15
N ASP A 156 42.09 12.64 -44.42
CA ASP A 156 43.27 12.21 -45.20
C ASP A 156 43.07 12.59 -46.67
N GLU A 157 43.35 13.84 -47.03
CA GLU A 157 43.53 14.20 -48.45
C GLU A 157 44.37 15.48 -48.62
N GLN A 158 45.58 15.52 -48.02
CA GLN A 158 46.62 16.44 -48.50
C GLN A 158 48.07 16.06 -48.14
N ALA A 159 48.37 14.78 -47.90
CA ALA A 159 49.75 14.29 -47.81
C ALA A 159 50.20 13.70 -49.17
N GLY A 160 50.26 14.54 -50.21
CA GLY A 160 50.52 14.09 -51.58
C GLY A 160 50.99 15.16 -52.56
N MET A 161 51.58 16.26 -52.09
CA MET A 161 52.31 17.19 -52.97
C MET A 161 53.82 16.98 -52.86
N ASP A 162 54.29 15.91 -53.50
CA ASP A 162 55.68 15.73 -53.91
C ASP A 162 55.92 16.59 -55.17
N GLY A 163 56.65 17.71 -55.04
CA GLY A 163 56.90 18.60 -56.17
C GLY A 163 57.50 19.97 -55.84
N ARG A 164 58.69 20.23 -56.39
CA ARG A 164 59.58 21.38 -56.22
C ARG A 164 58.88 22.76 -56.27
N LYS A 165 58.87 23.49 -55.15
CA LYS A 165 58.50 24.92 -55.12
C LYS A 165 59.57 25.76 -55.84
N LYS A 166 59.28 26.20 -57.07
CA LYS A 166 60.06 27.22 -57.79
C LYS A 166 59.81 28.60 -57.14
N LYS A 167 60.87 29.29 -56.73
CA LYS A 167 60.87 30.72 -56.39
C LYS A 167 60.78 31.54 -57.68
N PHE A 168 60.05 32.67 -57.64
CA PHE A 168 60.42 33.91 -58.33
C PHE A 168 59.84 35.11 -57.56
N GLU A 169 60.69 36.09 -57.30
CA GLU A 169 60.35 37.43 -56.81
C GLU A 169 59.80 38.27 -57.97
N SER A 170 58.88 39.20 -57.69
CA SER A 170 58.63 40.33 -58.58
C SER A 170 58.13 41.56 -57.82
N THR A 171 59.07 42.50 -57.69
CA THR A 171 59.01 43.95 -57.37
C THR A 171 58.67 44.37 -55.95
#